data_AF-A0A1F9P508-F1
#
_entry.id   AF-A0A1F9P508-F1
#
_cell.length_a   1.000
_cell.length_b   1.000
_cell.length_c   1.000
_cell.angle_alpha   90.00
_cell.angle_beta   90.00
_cell.angle_gamma   90.00
#
_symmetry.space_group_name_H-M   'P 1'
#
loop_
_entity.id
_entity.type
_entity.pdbx_description
1 polymer ?
#
loop_
_entity_poly.entity_id
_entity_poly.type
_entity_poly.pdbx_seq_one_letter_code
_entity_poly.pdbx_strand_id
1 'polypeptide(L)' 'MENKNKTSPFSMNPYIFTILLLGFGLWCFWDGWITKNPEMLKHANLNRVLSAILLPWGIYDFFKLRKKQKNRIGSEDK' A
#
# COMPACT_ATOMS: atom_id res chain seq x y z
N MET A 1 6.61 -20.43 -35.63
CA MET A 1 5.59 -19.52 -35.06
C MET A 1 6.08 -19.15 -33.66
N GLU A 2 6.59 -17.93 -33.50
CA GLU A 2 7.21 -17.48 -32.26
C GLU A 2 6.16 -17.34 -31.15
N ASN A 3 6.30 -18.17 -30.11
CA ASN A 3 5.41 -18.20 -28.96
C ASN A 3 5.70 -16.95 -28.11
N LYS A 4 4.87 -15.90 -28.28
CA LYS A 4 4.86 -14.72 -27.41
C LYS A 4 4.30 -15.12 -26.04
N ASN A 5 5.08 -15.90 -25.28
CA ASN A 5 4.99 -15.92 -23.83
C ASN A 5 5.27 -14.49 -23.38
N LYS A 6 4.21 -13.68 -23.29
CA LYS A 6 4.20 -12.46 -22.50
C LYS A 6 4.40 -12.93 -21.06
N THR A 7 5.65 -13.13 -20.67
CA THR A 7 6.06 -13.12 -19.27
C THR A 7 5.54 -11.80 -18.74
N SER A 8 4.36 -11.83 -18.11
CA SER A 8 3.79 -10.65 -17.48
C SER A 8 4.86 -10.17 -16.50
N PRO A 9 5.49 -9.01 -16.72
CA PRO A 9 6.83 -8.77 -16.20
C PRO A 9 6.90 -8.55 -14.69
N PHE A 10 5.80 -8.79 -13.95
CA PHE A 10 5.75 -8.57 -12.52
C PHE A 10 4.55 -9.31 -11.91
N SER A 11 4.69 -10.61 -11.63
CA SER A 11 3.74 -11.32 -10.76
C SER A 11 4.11 -11.11 -9.27
N MET A 12 4.34 -9.86 -8.86
CA MET A 12 4.34 -9.55 -7.43
C MET A 12 2.92 -9.63 -6.90
N ASN A 13 2.76 -10.23 -5.72
CA ASN A 13 1.47 -10.30 -5.05
C ASN A 13 0.85 -8.89 -5.02
N PRO A 14 -0.38 -8.71 -5.55
CA PRO A 14 -1.00 -7.40 -5.76
C PRO A 14 -1.13 -6.58 -4.48
N TYR A 15 -1.07 -7.23 -3.31
CA TYR A 15 -1.17 -6.59 -2.01
C TYR A 15 0.18 -6.15 -1.43
N ILE A 16 1.33 -6.53 -2.00
CA ILE A 16 2.66 -6.16 -1.46
C ILE A 16 2.80 -4.65 -1.34
N PHE A 17 2.46 -3.93 -2.41
CA PHE A 17 2.52 -2.47 -2.41
C PHE A 17 1.62 -1.87 -1.32
N THR A 18 0.38 -2.35 -1.22
CA THR A 18 -0.59 -1.86 -0.23
C THR A 18 -0.17 -2.17 1.21
N ILE A 19 0.39 -3.36 1.47
CA ILE A 19 0.90 -3.75 2.79
C ILE A 19 2.11 -2.90 3.17
N LEU A 20 3.04 -2.68 2.25
CA LEU A 20 4.17 -1.77 2.45
C LEU A 20 3.69 -0.35 2.74
N LEU A 21 2.68 0.13 2.00
CA LEU A 21 2.13 1.47 2.16
C LEU A 21 1.44 1.66 3.52
N LEU A 22 0.63 0.68 3.92
CA LEU A 22 -0.06 0.69 5.21
C LEU A 22 0.93 0.52 6.38
N GLY A 23 1.90 -0.40 6.25
CA GLY A 23 2.94 -0.62 7.27
C GLY A 23 3.81 0.61 7.45
N PHE A 24 4.26 1.22 6.35
CA PHE A 24 5.03 2.47 6.39
C PHE A 24 4.18 3.64 6.92
N GLY A 25 2.91 3.74 6.51
CA GLY A 25 1.97 4.75 7.02
C GLY A 25 1.72 4.63 8.53
N LEU A 26 1.55 3.41 9.05
CA LEU A 26 1.43 3.14 10.50
C LEU A 26 2.72 3.47 11.24
N TRP A 27 3.87 3.15 10.65
CA TRP A 27 5.17 3.49 11.23
C TRP A 27 5.37 5.01 11.34
N CYS A 28 5.07 5.75 10.26
CA CYS A 28 5.08 7.21 10.28
C CYS A 28 4.05 7.78 11.27
N PHE A 29 2.91 7.13 11.47
CA PHE A 29 1.92 7.55 12.45
C PHE A 29 2.47 7.41 13.87
N TRP A 30 3.09 6.27 14.17
CA TRP A 30 3.73 6.01 15.46
C TRP A 30 4.84 7.04 15.74
N ASP A 31 5.71 7.26 14.77
CA ASP A 31 6.87 8.15 14.94
C ASP A 31 6.49 9.64 14.95
N GLY A 32 5.43 10.03 14.22
CA GLY A 32 4.94 11.41 14.18
C GLY A 32 4.05 11.79 15.37
N TRP A 33 3.19 10.89 15.84
CA TRP A 33 2.17 11.20 16.85
C TRP A 33 2.45 10.63 18.24
N ILE A 34 3.05 9.43 18.33
CA ILE A 34 3.22 8.71 19.61
C ILE A 34 4.63 8.88 20.19
N THR A 35 5.67 8.88 19.35
CA THR A 35 7.06 9.13 19.76
C THR A 35 7.24 10.55 20.34
N LYS A 36 7.95 10.65 21.46
CA LYS A 36 8.34 11.92 22.13
C LYS A 36 9.84 12.18 22.13
N ASN A 37 10.59 11.50 21.27
CA ASN A 37 12.04 11.67 21.20
C ASN A 37 12.39 13.06 20.61
N PRO A 38 13.20 13.88 21.29
CA PRO A 38 13.47 15.27 20.90
C PRO A 38 14.19 15.41 19.55
N GLU A 39 14.98 14.40 19.15
CA GLU A 39 15.66 14.38 17.86
C GLU A 39 14.69 14.07 16.70
N MET A 40 13.70 13.21 16.93
CA MET A 40 12.66 12.83 15.96
C MET A 40 11.61 13.94 15.78
N LEU A 41 11.42 14.82 16.77
CA LEU A 41 10.49 15.95 16.69
C LEU A 41 10.79 16.92 15.55
N LYS A 42 12.07 17.04 15.14
CA LYS A 42 12.46 17.88 14.00
C LYS A 42 11.86 17.39 12.67
N HIS A 43 11.66 16.08 12.54
CA HIS A 43 11.08 15.44 11.35
C HIS A 43 9.65 14.94 11.57
N ALA A 44 9.12 15.04 12.80
CA ALA A 44 7.80 14.55 13.16
C ALA A 44 6.67 15.17 12.31
N ASN A 45 6.79 16.43 11.89
CA ASN A 45 5.78 17.05 11.03
C ASN A 45 5.66 16.35 9.67
N LEU A 46 6.77 15.91 9.07
CA LEU A 46 6.73 15.15 7.83
C LEU A 46 6.10 13.78 8.05
N ASN A 47 6.44 13.08 9.13
CA ASN A 47 5.86 11.79 9.47
C ASN A 47 4.35 11.88 9.79
N ARG A 48 3.88 12.98 10.40
CA ARG A 48 2.45 13.27 10.62
C ARG A 48 1.69 13.48 9.31
N VAL A 49 2.23 14.30 8.41
CA VAL A 49 1.58 14.57 7.11
C VAL A 49 1.60 13.31 6.24
N LEU A 50 2.74 12.62 6.19
CA LEU A 50 2.89 11.36 5.46
C LEU A 50 1.90 10.32 5.96
N SER A 51 1.81 10.08 7.27
CA SER A 51 0.84 9.12 7.81
C SER A 51 -0.61 9.50 7.54
N ALA A 52 -0.97 10.78 7.63
CA ALA A 52 -2.30 11.27 7.30
C ALA A 52 -2.68 11.08 5.82
N ILE A 53 -1.71 10.99 4.91
CA ILE A 53 -1.95 10.77 3.47
C ILE A 53 -1.86 9.27 3.12
N LEU A 54 -0.79 8.60 3.58
CA LEU A 54 -0.48 7.20 3.27
C LEU A 54 -1.53 6.25 3.84
N LEU A 55 -2.06 6.49 5.05
CA LEU A 55 -3.05 5.59 5.65
C LEU A 55 -4.38 5.62 4.86
N PRO A 56 -5.03 6.78 4.61
CA PRO A 56 -6.22 6.82 3.76
C PRO A 56 -5.97 6.30 2.35
N TRP A 57 -4.82 6.61 1.74
CA TRP A 57 -4.48 6.13 0.40
C TRP A 57 -4.30 4.61 0.37
N GLY A 58 -3.61 4.03 1.35
CA GLY A 58 -3.41 2.60 1.47
C GLY A 58 -4.72 1.85 1.72
N ILE A 59 -5.61 2.43 2.52
CA ILE A 59 -6.96 1.90 2.71
C ILE A 59 -7.73 1.91 1.39
N TYR A 60 -7.73 3.03 0.67
CA TYR A 60 -8.39 3.13 -0.64
C TYR A 60 -7.84 2.12 -1.65
N ASP A 61 -6.51 1.99 -1.74
CA ASP A 61 -5.85 1.04 -2.63
C ASP A 61 -6.20 -0.41 -2.28
N PHE A 62 -6.25 -0.74 -0.98
CA PHE A 62 -6.70 -2.04 -0.49
C PHE A 62 -8.12 -2.37 -0.97
N PHE A 63 -9.06 -1.44 -0.81
CA PHE A 63 -10.45 -1.64 -1.27
C PHE A 63 -10.55 -1.75 -2.79
N LYS A 64 -9.78 -0.96 -3.53
CA LYS A 64 -9.70 -1.00 -5.00
C LYS A 64 -9.19 -2.36 -5.48
N LEU A 65 -8.13 -2.89 -4.88
CA LEU A 65 -7.58 -4.21 -5.19
C LEU A 65 -8.55 -5.33 -4.82
N ARG A 66 -9.19 -5.25 -3.65
CA ARG A 66 -10.20 -6.21 -3.21
C ARG A 66 -11.38 -6.28 -4.19
N LYS A 67 -11.85 -5.13 -4.68
CA LYS A 67 -12.90 -5.06 -5.72
C LYS A 67 -12.43 -5.68 -7.04
N LYS A 68 -11.19 -5.42 -7.45
CA LYS A 68 -10.60 -5.98 -8.68
C LYS A 68 -10.44 -7.50 -8.61
N GLN A 69 -10.09 -8.05 -7.44
CA GLN A 69 -10.00 -9.50 -7.24
C GLN A 69 -11.37 -10.17 -7.24
N LYS A 70 -12.37 -9.59 -6.58
CA LYS A 70 -13.75 -10.08 -6.62
C LYS A 70 -14.29 -10.19 -8.06
N ASN A 71 -13.97 -9.20 -8.90
CA ASN A 71 -14.40 -9.20 -10.30
C ASN A 71 -13.67 -10.23 -11.17
N ARG A 72 -12.42 -10.61 -10.85
CA ARG A 72 -11.70 -11.66 -11.58
C ARG A 72 -12.28 -13.04 -11.33
N ILE A 73 -12.55 -13.35 -10.06
CA ILE A 73 -13.13 -14.64 -9.65
C ILE A 73 -14.50 -14.83 -10.33
N GLY A 74 -15.35 -13.80 -10.39
CA GLY A 74 -16.65 -13.87 -11.05
C GLY A 74 -16.64 -13.92 -12.60
N SER A 75 -15.48 -13.71 -13.24
CA SER A 75 -15.30 -13.85 -14.69
C SER A 75 -14.66 -15.18 -15.11
N GLU A 76 -14.06 -15.92 -14.17
CA GLU A 76 -13.57 -17.29 -14.42
C GLU A 76 -14.68 -18.35 -14.27
N ASP A 77 -15.80 -18.00 -13.61
CA ASP A 77 -16.98 -18.85 -13.43
C ASP A 77 -18.08 -18.67 -14.53
N LYS A 78 -17.78 -17.96 -15.64
CA LYS A 78 -18.74 -17.73 -16.75
C LYS A 78 -18.27 -18.25 -18.10
#